data_AF-A0A2E5PXR1-F1
#
_entry.id   AF-A0A2E5PXR1-F1
#
_cell.length_a   1.000
_cell.length_b   1.000
_cell.length_c   1.000
_cell.angle_alpha   90.00
_cell.angle_beta   90.00
_cell.angle_gamma   90.00
#
_symmetry.space_group_name_H-M   'P 1'
#
loop_
_entity.id
_entity.type
_entity.pdbx_description
1 polymer ?
#
loop_
_entity_poly.entity_id
_entity_poly.type
_entity_poly.pdbx_seq_one_letter_code
_entity_poly.pdbx_strand_id
1 'polypeptide(L)'
;MNGNAGNPKASSRKAQIGWAAILLVGVLLIVVLRYIDLEPELSGDPFPGFEDQQTVLVQGLGIHEQCLELRPKQGLDYRYQASHPLSFDIHYHIDGQPLSQFSETSSTSGSQHFEAQESRTYCLMWVNPREDLLKLSYELKFEVVPGKPQTGIPVRFVSDSGKRRIRIIDTAQNELGSLEMKSDILNFELSPDQQKLAVLVSGVREGLQLFELPGLEKKNSFSLEKAARMLAFSEDGSFLAVADEHREELLIIDLSSGKKEKIELPATLLALETGDQANELLGRNELEVLKLQFTPPLLLERDARIELAFGDQKMMVDPDEVCFAHGIPHPLFTPKAVAMSPEGLPGFLAIP
;
A
#
# COMPACT_ATOMS: atom_id res chain seq x y z
N MET A 1 -1.74 -106.58 11.47
CA MET A 1 -0.80 -105.49 11.77
C MET A 1 -0.75 -104.55 10.58
N ASN A 2 -0.60 -103.24 10.86
CA ASN A 2 -0.57 -102.08 9.96
C ASN A 2 -1.95 -101.70 9.36
N GLY A 3 -2.48 -100.48 9.49
CA GLY A 3 -1.95 -99.20 9.96
C GLY A 3 -2.13 -98.15 8.87
N ASN A 4 -2.91 -97.08 9.14
CA ASN A 4 -2.45 -95.69 8.97
C ASN A 4 -3.57 -94.70 9.32
N ALA A 5 -3.31 -93.89 10.34
CA ALA A 5 -4.03 -92.64 10.59
C ALA A 5 -3.40 -91.54 9.74
N GLY A 6 -4.23 -90.78 9.01
CA GLY A 6 -3.79 -89.62 8.24
C GLY A 6 -3.38 -88.46 9.15
N ASN A 7 -2.21 -87.89 8.87
CA ASN A 7 -1.68 -86.68 9.52
C ASN A 7 -1.87 -85.46 8.57
N PRO A 8 -2.01 -84.22 9.08
CA PRO A 8 -2.47 -83.07 8.30
C PRO A 8 -1.34 -82.45 7.47
N LYS A 9 -1.70 -81.87 6.31
CA LYS A 9 -0.79 -81.19 5.40
C LYS A 9 -0.19 -79.95 6.08
N ALA A 10 1.13 -79.99 6.31
CA ALA A 10 1.93 -78.85 6.68
C ALA A 10 1.96 -77.83 5.53
N SER A 11 1.23 -76.72 5.70
CA SER A 11 1.47 -75.48 4.93
C SER A 11 2.92 -75.07 5.16
N SER A 12 3.75 -75.15 4.12
CA SER A 12 5.18 -74.97 4.26
C SER A 12 5.50 -73.51 4.65
N ARG A 13 6.22 -73.32 5.74
CA ARG A 13 6.76 -72.03 6.20
C ARG A 13 7.42 -71.21 5.07
N LYS A 14 7.97 -71.87 4.04
CA LYS A 14 8.60 -71.22 2.88
C LYS A 14 7.61 -70.38 2.06
N ALA A 15 6.37 -70.83 1.91
CA ALA A 15 5.34 -70.07 1.20
C ALA A 15 4.94 -68.81 1.99
N GLN A 16 4.74 -68.94 3.30
CA GLN A 16 4.40 -67.81 4.17
C GLN A 16 5.51 -66.74 4.24
N ILE A 17 6.78 -67.15 4.24
CA ILE A 17 7.93 -66.23 4.21
C ILE A 17 8.01 -65.48 2.86
N GLY A 18 7.71 -66.16 1.74
CA GLY A 18 7.67 -65.52 0.42
C GLY A 18 6.59 -64.43 0.31
N TRP A 19 5.38 -64.70 0.81
CA TRP A 19 4.29 -63.72 0.83
C TRP A 19 4.58 -62.53 1.75
N ALA A 20 5.19 -62.77 2.92
CA ALA A 20 5.58 -61.71 3.85
C ALA A 20 6.65 -60.78 3.25
N ALA A 21 7.64 -61.32 2.54
CA ALA A 21 8.68 -60.53 1.89
C ALA A 21 8.12 -59.62 0.78
N ILE A 22 7.19 -60.13 -0.03
CA ILE A 22 6.54 -59.35 -1.11
C ILE A 22 5.69 -58.22 -0.53
N LEU A 23 4.93 -58.48 0.55
CA LEU A 23 4.16 -57.46 1.26
C LEU A 23 5.07 -56.38 1.84
N LEU A 24 6.19 -56.76 2.44
CA LEU A 24 7.13 -55.83 3.05
C LEU A 24 7.80 -54.93 2.00
N VAL A 25 8.19 -55.49 0.84
CA VAL A 25 8.70 -54.70 -0.30
C VAL A 25 7.62 -53.78 -0.86
N GLY A 26 6.37 -54.24 -1.00
CA GLY A 26 5.25 -53.42 -1.47
C GLY A 26 4.95 -52.25 -0.52
N VAL A 27 4.95 -52.49 0.79
CA VAL A 27 4.78 -51.43 1.80
C VAL A 27 5.96 -50.47 1.78
N LEU A 28 7.19 -50.97 1.68
CA LEU A 28 8.37 -50.10 1.60
C LEU A 28 8.33 -49.25 0.32
N LEU A 29 7.89 -49.80 -0.81
CA LEU A 29 7.74 -49.06 -2.06
C LEU A 29 6.65 -47.99 -1.94
N ILE A 30 5.52 -48.28 -1.29
CA ILE A 30 4.45 -47.30 -1.05
C ILE A 30 4.92 -46.21 -0.07
N VAL A 31 5.68 -46.56 0.97
CA VAL A 31 6.26 -45.59 1.91
C VAL A 31 7.29 -44.72 1.20
N VAL A 32 8.15 -45.31 0.36
CA VAL A 32 9.11 -44.57 -0.47
C VAL A 32 8.40 -43.70 -1.49
N LEU A 33 7.34 -44.16 -2.16
CA LEU A 33 6.54 -43.35 -3.07
C LEU A 33 5.74 -42.25 -2.35
N ARG A 34 5.38 -42.43 -1.07
CA ARG A 34 4.75 -41.41 -0.20
C ARG A 34 5.76 -40.42 0.40
N TYR A 35 7.04 -40.81 0.54
CA TYR A 35 8.12 -39.96 1.06
C TYR A 35 8.91 -39.27 -0.06
N ILE A 36 8.83 -39.78 -1.28
CA ILE A 36 9.23 -39.11 -2.53
C ILE A 36 7.97 -38.49 -3.16
N ASP A 37 7.10 -37.88 -2.35
CA ASP A 37 6.46 -36.64 -2.80
C ASP A 37 7.59 -35.61 -2.83
N LEU A 38 8.33 -35.60 -3.95
CA LEU A 38 9.10 -34.45 -4.38
C LEU A 38 8.09 -33.36 -4.74
N GLU A 39 7.37 -32.83 -3.76
CA GLU A 39 6.95 -31.44 -3.86
C GLU A 39 8.27 -30.67 -3.86
N PRO A 40 8.67 -30.04 -4.97
CA PRO A 40 9.82 -29.16 -4.89
C PRO A 40 9.48 -28.14 -3.81
N GLU A 41 10.26 -28.09 -2.72
CA GLU A 41 10.26 -26.92 -1.86
C GLU A 41 10.45 -25.75 -2.83
N LEU A 42 9.38 -24.98 -3.03
CA LEU A 42 9.38 -23.84 -3.90
C LEU A 42 10.33 -22.83 -3.25
N SER A 43 11.60 -22.93 -3.62
CA SER A 43 12.65 -22.06 -3.11
C SER A 43 12.24 -20.61 -3.39
N GLY A 44 12.36 -19.77 -2.36
CA GLY A 44 12.18 -18.32 -2.47
C GLY A 44 13.27 -17.64 -3.31
N ASP A 45 14.29 -18.37 -3.77
CA ASP A 45 15.28 -17.84 -4.72
C ASP A 45 14.60 -17.33 -5.98
N PRO A 46 15.05 -16.26 -6.64
CA PRO A 46 14.46 -15.75 -7.88
C PRO A 46 14.54 -16.74 -9.05
N PHE A 47 13.72 -16.54 -10.09
CA PHE A 47 13.92 -17.23 -11.37
C PHE A 47 15.20 -16.72 -12.08
N PRO A 48 15.88 -17.55 -12.90
CA PRO A 48 16.99 -17.07 -13.73
C PRO A 48 16.57 -15.87 -14.59
N GLY A 49 17.33 -14.79 -14.56
CA GLY A 49 17.00 -13.51 -15.18
C GLY A 49 16.23 -12.51 -14.29
N PHE A 50 15.96 -12.88 -13.03
CA PHE A 50 15.34 -12.05 -11.98
C PHE A 50 16.21 -11.93 -10.73
N GLU A 51 17.52 -12.13 -10.83
CA GLU A 51 18.45 -12.26 -9.70
C GLU A 51 18.45 -11.07 -8.73
N ASP A 52 18.15 -9.86 -9.22
CA ASP A 52 18.06 -8.62 -8.44
C ASP A 52 16.61 -8.08 -8.28
N GLN A 53 15.59 -8.92 -8.46
CA GLN A 53 14.19 -8.49 -8.61
C GLN A 53 13.26 -8.99 -7.49
N GLN A 54 12.02 -8.48 -7.47
CA GLN A 54 10.99 -8.92 -6.52
C GLN A 54 10.63 -10.39 -6.79
N THR A 55 10.75 -11.24 -5.78
CA THR A 55 10.26 -12.62 -5.81
C THR A 55 9.38 -12.88 -4.60
N VAL A 56 8.18 -13.37 -4.85
CA VAL A 56 7.15 -13.61 -3.83
C VAL A 56 6.54 -14.99 -3.99
N LEU A 57 6.06 -15.53 -2.86
CA LEU A 57 5.29 -16.76 -2.82
C LEU A 57 3.82 -16.40 -2.65
N VAL A 58 3.05 -16.59 -3.71
CA VAL A 58 1.61 -16.37 -3.73
C VAL A 58 0.93 -17.63 -3.20
N GLN A 59 0.17 -17.47 -2.11
CA GLN A 59 -0.59 -18.58 -1.52
C GLN A 59 -1.58 -19.17 -2.52
N GLY A 60 -2.04 -20.40 -2.25
CA GLY A 60 -3.12 -21.01 -3.00
C GLY A 60 -4.38 -20.13 -2.96
N LEU A 61 -5.02 -19.93 -4.11
CA LEU A 61 -6.17 -19.03 -4.30
C LEU A 61 -5.87 -17.58 -3.87
N GLY A 62 -4.58 -17.24 -3.76
CA GLY A 62 -4.10 -15.96 -3.28
C GLY A 62 -3.86 -14.96 -4.40
N ILE A 63 -3.71 -13.71 -3.99
CA ILE A 63 -3.46 -12.56 -4.87
C ILE A 63 -2.19 -11.88 -4.40
N HIS A 64 -1.36 -11.47 -5.35
CA HIS A 64 -0.26 -10.53 -5.12
C HIS A 64 -0.49 -9.27 -5.95
N GLU A 65 -0.40 -8.10 -5.32
CA GLU A 65 -0.58 -6.82 -5.98
C GLU A 65 0.58 -5.88 -5.73
N GLN A 66 0.95 -5.14 -6.77
CA GLN A 66 1.87 -4.02 -6.68
C GLN A 66 1.23 -2.78 -7.30
N CYS A 67 0.89 -1.81 -6.47
CA CYS A 67 0.31 -0.53 -6.88
C CYS A 67 1.38 0.56 -7.00
N LEU A 68 1.18 1.47 -7.96
CA LEU A 68 2.06 2.59 -8.25
C LEU A 68 1.28 3.74 -8.91
N GLU A 69 1.68 4.97 -8.63
CA GLU A 69 1.14 6.14 -9.32
C GLU A 69 1.79 6.30 -10.70
N LEU A 70 0.97 6.39 -11.75
CA LEU A 70 1.41 6.70 -13.10
C LEU A 70 0.74 7.98 -13.60
N ARG A 71 1.53 8.84 -14.26
CA ARG A 71 1.05 10.05 -14.91
C ARG A 71 0.56 9.77 -16.33
N PRO A 72 -0.24 10.67 -16.95
CA PRO A 72 -0.64 10.51 -18.34
C PRO A 72 0.59 10.37 -19.26
N LYS A 73 0.53 9.38 -20.17
CA LYS A 73 1.59 8.98 -21.09
C LYS A 73 2.83 8.39 -20.42
N GLN A 74 2.73 8.02 -19.14
CA GLN A 74 3.79 7.31 -18.46
C GLN A 74 3.77 5.84 -18.82
N GLY A 75 4.88 5.41 -19.40
CA GLY A 75 5.11 4.03 -19.76
C GLY A 75 5.63 3.21 -18.59
N LEU A 76 5.19 1.97 -18.52
CA LEU A 76 5.61 0.95 -17.58
C LEU A 76 5.94 -0.30 -18.40
N ASP A 77 7.22 -0.61 -18.53
CA ASP A 77 7.66 -1.92 -18.97
C ASP A 77 7.59 -2.88 -17.79
N TYR A 78 6.79 -3.92 -17.93
CA TYR A 78 6.74 -4.98 -16.94
C TYR A 78 7.21 -6.31 -17.55
N ARG A 79 7.76 -7.16 -16.69
CA ARG A 79 7.89 -8.58 -16.98
C ARG A 79 7.70 -9.41 -15.71
N TYR A 80 7.13 -10.58 -15.85
CA TYR A 80 6.99 -11.54 -14.76
C TYR A 80 7.18 -12.96 -15.24
N GLN A 81 7.51 -13.84 -14.30
CA GLN A 81 7.57 -15.27 -14.48
C GLN A 81 7.04 -15.99 -13.24
N ALA A 82 6.24 -17.02 -13.46
CA ALA A 82 5.59 -17.80 -12.43
C ALA A 82 5.87 -19.30 -12.59
N SER A 83 5.83 -20.03 -11.47
CA SER A 83 6.02 -21.50 -11.48
C SER A 83 4.86 -22.24 -12.12
N HIS A 84 3.64 -21.68 -12.07
CA HIS A 84 2.42 -22.24 -12.64
C HIS A 84 1.58 -21.15 -13.31
N PRO A 85 0.62 -21.52 -14.19
CA PRO A 85 -0.25 -20.54 -14.82
C PRO A 85 -1.05 -19.73 -13.79
N LEU A 86 -1.05 -18.41 -13.94
CA LEU A 86 -1.78 -17.44 -13.12
C LEU A 86 -2.65 -16.54 -13.99
N SER A 87 -3.49 -15.72 -13.37
CA SER A 87 -4.14 -14.60 -14.07
C SER A 87 -3.41 -13.31 -13.73
N PHE A 88 -3.19 -12.46 -14.72
CA PHE A 88 -2.50 -11.20 -14.57
C PHE A 88 -3.36 -10.07 -15.15
N ASP A 89 -3.43 -8.95 -14.44
CA ASP A 89 -4.07 -7.75 -14.96
C ASP A 89 -3.41 -6.47 -14.46
N ILE A 90 -3.62 -5.40 -15.24
CA ILE A 90 -3.29 -4.03 -14.86
C ILE A 90 -4.61 -3.28 -14.80
N HIS A 91 -4.93 -2.73 -13.63
CA HIS A 91 -6.15 -1.95 -13.43
C HIS A 91 -5.84 -0.69 -12.62
N TYR A 92 -6.82 0.22 -12.57
CA TYR A 92 -6.85 1.30 -11.59
C TYR A 92 -8.26 1.38 -11.01
N HIS A 93 -8.41 2.04 -9.87
CA HIS A 93 -9.69 2.16 -9.20
C HIS A 93 -10.43 3.44 -9.64
N ILE A 94 -11.69 3.30 -10.05
CA ILE A 94 -12.66 4.41 -10.12
C ILE A 94 -13.79 4.06 -9.18
N ASP A 95 -14.08 4.92 -8.20
CA ASP A 95 -15.11 4.70 -7.19
C ASP A 95 -14.95 3.29 -6.56
N GLY A 96 -13.71 2.99 -6.16
CA GLY A 96 -13.30 1.69 -5.61
C GLY A 96 -13.31 0.51 -6.57
N GLN A 97 -13.83 0.62 -7.80
CA GLN A 97 -13.93 -0.51 -8.73
C GLN A 97 -12.68 -0.66 -9.58
N PRO A 98 -12.11 -1.88 -9.70
CA PRO A 98 -11.00 -2.14 -10.61
C PRO A 98 -11.47 -2.07 -12.06
N LEU A 99 -11.00 -1.04 -12.77
CA LEU A 99 -11.16 -0.92 -14.21
C LEU A 99 -9.91 -1.47 -14.91
N SER A 100 -9.97 -2.76 -15.25
CA SER A 100 -8.90 -3.44 -15.97
C SER A 100 -8.61 -2.74 -17.30
N GLN A 101 -7.36 -2.35 -17.50
CA GLN A 101 -6.83 -1.80 -18.74
C GLN A 101 -6.17 -2.89 -19.59
N PHE A 102 -5.70 -3.94 -18.93
CA PHE A 102 -5.08 -5.10 -19.54
C PHE A 102 -5.35 -6.32 -18.67
N SER A 103 -5.67 -7.44 -19.30
CA SER A 103 -5.77 -8.73 -18.59
C SER A 103 -5.30 -9.87 -19.48
N GLU A 104 -4.66 -10.84 -18.84
CA GLU A 104 -4.24 -12.10 -19.42
C GLU A 104 -4.59 -13.21 -18.44
N THR A 105 -5.17 -14.30 -18.94
CA THR A 105 -5.58 -15.43 -18.11
C THR A 105 -4.74 -16.65 -18.44
N SER A 106 -4.37 -17.40 -17.39
CA SER A 106 -3.62 -18.66 -17.52
C SER A 106 -2.25 -18.52 -18.20
N SER A 107 -1.44 -17.53 -17.77
CA SER A 107 -0.08 -17.30 -18.24
C SER A 107 0.96 -17.70 -17.18
N THR A 108 2.11 -18.24 -17.62
CA THR A 108 3.27 -18.51 -16.73
C THR A 108 4.32 -17.42 -16.79
N SER A 109 4.20 -16.49 -17.73
CA SER A 109 5.11 -15.37 -17.93
C SER A 109 4.42 -14.33 -18.80
N GLY A 110 4.71 -13.06 -18.56
CA GLY A 110 4.26 -11.97 -19.42
C GLY A 110 5.33 -10.90 -19.48
N SER A 111 5.38 -10.18 -20.60
CA SER A 111 6.21 -8.98 -20.73
C SER A 111 5.59 -8.07 -21.76
N GLN A 112 5.31 -6.84 -21.34
CA GLN A 112 4.72 -5.84 -22.23
C GLN A 112 5.02 -4.43 -21.72
N HIS A 113 4.83 -3.48 -22.62
CA HIS A 113 4.78 -2.06 -22.32
C HIS A 113 3.34 -1.62 -22.05
N PHE A 114 3.11 -0.93 -20.95
CA PHE A 114 1.83 -0.34 -20.58
C PHE A 114 1.94 1.19 -20.51
N GLU A 115 1.08 1.93 -21.21
CA GLU A 115 1.05 3.40 -21.16
C GLU A 115 -0.21 3.90 -20.45
N ALA A 116 -0.02 4.60 -19.33
CA ALA A 116 -1.12 5.19 -18.57
C ALA A 116 -1.80 6.33 -19.35
N GLN A 117 -3.13 6.31 -19.39
CA GLN A 117 -3.91 7.36 -20.09
C GLN A 117 -4.18 8.57 -19.21
N GLU A 118 -4.24 8.38 -17.89
CA GLU A 118 -4.61 9.39 -16.90
C GLU A 118 -3.71 9.31 -15.66
N SER A 119 -3.71 10.34 -14.81
CA SER A 119 -2.96 10.33 -13.55
C SER A 119 -3.72 9.52 -12.51
N ARG A 120 -3.29 8.30 -12.23
CA ARG A 120 -3.98 7.38 -11.30
C ARG A 120 -3.00 6.42 -10.63
N THR A 121 -3.46 5.77 -9.57
CA THR A 121 -2.80 4.60 -8.99
C THR A 121 -3.20 3.38 -9.81
N TYR A 122 -2.23 2.81 -10.53
CA TYR A 122 -2.38 1.58 -11.27
C TYR A 122 -1.81 0.42 -10.45
N CYS A 123 -2.54 -0.69 -10.38
CA CYS A 123 -2.15 -1.91 -9.69
C CYS A 123 -1.91 -3.02 -10.71
N LEU A 124 -0.77 -3.69 -10.56
CA LEU A 124 -0.46 -4.93 -11.26
C LEU A 124 -0.83 -6.06 -10.32
N MET A 125 -1.76 -6.89 -10.74
CA MET A 125 -2.33 -7.97 -9.95
C MET A 125 -1.98 -9.31 -10.58
N TRP A 126 -1.52 -10.24 -9.74
CA TRP A 126 -1.25 -11.63 -10.09
C TRP A 126 -2.09 -12.55 -9.19
N VAL A 127 -2.99 -13.31 -9.79
CA VAL A 127 -3.92 -14.21 -9.08
C VAL A 127 -3.50 -15.65 -9.32
N ASN A 128 -3.22 -16.39 -8.24
CA ASN A 128 -2.99 -17.82 -8.29
C ASN A 128 -4.34 -18.56 -8.27
N PRO A 129 -4.76 -19.20 -9.38
CA PRO A 129 -6.06 -19.86 -9.44
C PRO A 129 -6.04 -21.27 -8.80
N ARG A 130 -4.89 -21.72 -8.29
CA ARG A 130 -4.69 -23.08 -7.80
C ARG A 130 -4.64 -23.09 -6.28
N GLU A 131 -4.88 -24.24 -5.66
CA GLU A 131 -4.79 -24.41 -4.21
C GLU A 131 -3.35 -24.53 -3.70
N ASP A 132 -2.39 -24.85 -4.59
CA ASP A 132 -0.97 -24.94 -4.27
C ASP A 132 -0.28 -23.57 -4.31
N LEU A 133 0.83 -23.48 -3.58
CA LEU A 133 1.68 -22.29 -3.54
C LEU A 133 2.32 -22.03 -4.92
N LEU A 134 2.37 -20.77 -5.32
CA LEU A 134 2.97 -20.33 -6.58
C LEU A 134 4.13 -19.38 -6.30
N LYS A 135 5.27 -19.59 -6.97
CA LYS A 135 6.36 -18.62 -6.98
C LYS A 135 6.17 -17.67 -8.13
N LEU A 136 6.33 -16.38 -7.86
CA LEU A 136 6.27 -15.29 -8.82
C LEU A 136 7.53 -14.43 -8.68
N SER A 137 8.25 -14.22 -9.79
CA SER A 137 9.25 -13.16 -9.89
C SER A 137 8.78 -12.11 -10.89
N TYR A 138 8.92 -10.83 -10.56
CA TYR A 138 8.52 -9.74 -11.45
C TYR A 138 9.48 -8.54 -11.37
N GLU A 139 9.52 -7.79 -12.46
CA GLU A 139 10.30 -6.56 -12.60
C GLU A 139 9.43 -5.49 -13.25
N LEU A 140 9.56 -4.27 -12.73
CA LEU A 140 8.87 -3.07 -13.19
C LEU A 140 9.92 -2.01 -13.57
N LYS A 141 9.89 -1.54 -14.81
CA LYS A 141 10.73 -0.44 -15.31
C LYS A 141 9.86 0.66 -15.85
N PHE A 142 10.06 1.87 -15.34
CA PHE A 142 9.32 3.04 -15.80
C PHE A 142 9.99 3.59 -17.05
N GLU A 143 9.21 3.82 -18.10
CA GLU A 143 9.64 4.72 -19.15
C GLU A 143 9.50 6.16 -18.65
N VAL A 144 10.59 6.90 -18.75
CA VAL A 144 10.61 8.32 -18.39
C VAL A 144 9.77 9.07 -19.43
N VAL A 145 8.59 9.55 -19.04
CA VAL A 145 7.76 10.40 -19.90
C VAL A 145 8.56 11.64 -20.30
N PRO A 146 8.67 11.97 -21.61
CA PRO A 146 9.11 13.28 -22.02
C PRO A 146 7.99 14.29 -21.75
N GLY A 147 7.90 14.72 -20.50
CA GLY A 147 6.99 15.75 -20.01
C GLY A 147 7.50 16.15 -18.63
N LYS A 148 8.26 17.25 -18.58
CA LYS A 148 9.19 17.70 -17.52
C LYS A 148 9.65 16.56 -16.61
N PRO A 149 10.92 16.10 -16.74
CA PRO A 149 11.42 15.04 -15.87
C PRO A 149 11.05 15.38 -14.42
N GLN A 150 10.66 14.39 -13.61
CA GLN A 150 10.81 14.57 -12.16
C GLN A 150 12.31 14.68 -11.94
N THR A 151 12.84 15.88 -12.16
CA THR A 151 14.26 16.22 -12.15
C THR A 151 14.66 16.30 -10.71
N GLY A 152 14.68 15.18 -9.99
CA GLY A 152 14.93 15.19 -8.56
C GLY A 152 15.47 13.88 -8.02
N ILE A 153 16.24 13.99 -6.95
CA ILE A 153 16.73 12.84 -6.20
C ILE A 153 15.56 12.32 -5.35
N PRO A 154 15.24 11.01 -5.39
CA PRO A 154 14.30 10.42 -4.45
C PRO A 154 14.78 10.61 -3.01
N VAL A 155 13.93 11.16 -2.16
CA VAL A 155 14.25 11.50 -0.78
C VAL A 155 13.15 11.08 0.20
N ARG A 156 13.48 11.09 1.48
CA ARG A 156 12.52 11.04 2.58
C ARG A 156 12.65 12.26 3.49
N PHE A 157 11.51 12.82 3.87
CA PHE A 157 11.38 13.87 4.87
C PHE A 157 11.11 13.22 6.22
N VAL A 158 12.11 13.22 7.11
CA VAL A 158 12.07 12.51 8.39
C VAL A 158 12.09 13.50 9.54
N SER A 159 11.09 13.40 10.43
CA SER A 159 11.05 14.18 11.66
C SER A 159 12.11 13.72 12.66
N ASP A 160 12.94 14.65 13.12
CA ASP A 160 13.80 14.50 14.29
C ASP A 160 13.15 15.24 15.46
N SER A 161 12.13 14.60 16.06
CA SER A 161 11.25 15.20 17.07
C SER A 161 11.99 15.67 18.32
N GLY A 162 13.12 15.04 18.65
CA GLY A 162 13.99 15.49 19.74
C GLY A 162 14.81 16.75 19.42
N LYS A 163 14.88 17.15 18.14
CA LYS A 163 15.69 18.28 17.67
C LYS A 163 14.91 19.33 16.88
N ARG A 164 13.56 19.24 16.84
CA ARG A 164 12.70 20.20 16.13
C ARG A 164 13.13 20.40 14.68
N ARG A 165 13.51 19.30 14.01
CA ARG A 165 14.13 19.36 12.70
C ARG A 165 13.49 18.35 11.77
N ILE A 166 13.27 18.74 10.51
CA ILE A 166 12.91 17.81 9.43
C ILE A 166 14.17 17.57 8.61
N ARG A 167 14.60 16.32 8.50
CA ARG A 167 15.77 15.91 7.70
C ARG A 167 15.29 15.46 6.33
N ILE A 168 16.04 15.79 5.29
CA ILE A 168 15.80 15.32 3.92
C ILE A 168 16.93 14.36 3.60
N ILE A 169 16.62 13.08 3.50
CA ILE A 169 17.60 12.01 3.30
C ILE A 169 17.39 11.31 1.97
N ASP A 170 18.47 10.93 1.28
CA ASP A 170 18.38 10.11 0.07
C ASP A 170 18.16 8.61 0.39
N THR A 171 18.07 7.78 -0.65
CA THR A 171 17.92 6.32 -0.51
C THR A 171 19.12 5.64 0.15
N ALA A 172 20.30 6.26 0.13
CA ALA A 172 21.51 5.81 0.79
C ALA A 172 21.68 6.38 2.21
N GLN A 173 20.64 7.02 2.76
CA GLN A 173 20.62 7.63 4.09
C GLN A 173 21.55 8.86 4.26
N ASN A 174 22.00 9.47 3.15
CA ASN A 174 22.74 10.71 3.21
C ASN A 174 21.77 11.89 3.42
N GLU A 175 22.10 12.78 4.34
CA GLU A 175 21.33 14.00 4.55
C GLU A 175 21.66 15.03 3.46
N LEU A 176 20.68 15.32 2.60
CA LEU A 176 20.78 16.30 1.52
C LEU A 176 20.40 17.72 1.98
N GLY A 177 19.62 17.81 3.05
CA GLY A 177 19.19 19.07 3.64
C GLY A 177 18.46 18.84 4.96
N SER A 178 18.24 19.93 5.68
CA SER A 178 17.38 19.90 6.85
C SER A 178 16.73 21.24 7.09
N LEU A 179 15.62 21.20 7.81
CA LEU A 179 14.81 22.35 8.15
C LEU A 179 14.61 22.39 9.66
N GLU A 180 15.16 23.42 10.31
CA GLU A 180 15.09 23.62 11.76
C GLU A 180 13.92 24.53 12.16
N MET A 181 13.12 24.08 13.12
CA MET A 181 11.96 24.78 13.65
C MET A 181 12.26 25.41 15.02
N LYS A 182 11.63 26.56 15.26
CA LYS A 182 11.71 27.25 16.56
C LYS A 182 10.86 26.58 17.65
N SER A 183 9.89 25.76 17.26
CA SER A 183 8.93 25.07 18.13
C SER A 183 8.84 23.60 17.72
N ASP A 184 8.20 22.78 18.56
CA ASP A 184 8.09 21.35 18.30
C ASP A 184 7.25 21.11 17.04
N ILE A 185 7.71 20.22 16.18
CA ILE A 185 6.99 19.81 14.97
C ILE A 185 5.86 18.89 15.39
N LEU A 186 4.63 19.24 15.01
CA LEU A 186 3.43 18.47 15.33
C LEU A 186 3.04 17.56 14.16
N ASN A 187 3.15 18.07 12.94
CA ASN A 187 2.90 17.33 11.70
C ASN A 187 3.48 18.08 10.50
N PHE A 188 3.61 17.43 9.34
CA PHE A 188 3.93 18.09 8.07
C PHE A 188 3.44 17.26 6.88
N GLU A 189 3.34 17.90 5.72
CA GLU A 189 2.82 17.29 4.49
C GLU A 189 3.43 17.96 3.27
N LEU A 190 3.57 17.21 2.18
CA LEU A 190 3.98 17.72 0.87
C LEU A 190 2.74 18.07 0.06
N SER A 191 2.78 19.15 -0.72
CA SER A 191 1.75 19.38 -1.73
C SER A 191 1.79 18.27 -2.80
N PRO A 192 0.68 18.00 -3.50
CA PRO A 192 0.63 16.94 -4.52
C PRO A 192 1.68 17.10 -5.63
N ASP A 193 2.01 18.34 -6.02
CA ASP A 193 3.08 18.67 -6.98
C ASP A 193 4.50 18.58 -6.40
N GLN A 194 4.63 18.30 -5.09
CA GLN A 194 5.85 18.25 -4.30
C GLN A 194 6.70 19.52 -4.37
N GLN A 195 6.08 20.67 -4.67
CA GLN A 195 6.76 21.96 -4.69
C GLN A 195 6.65 22.70 -3.36
N LYS A 196 5.79 22.25 -2.45
CA LYS A 196 5.55 22.90 -1.16
C LYS A 196 5.61 21.89 -0.04
N LEU A 197 6.12 22.34 1.10
CA LEU A 197 6.09 21.62 2.37
C LEU A 197 5.32 22.46 3.39
N ALA A 198 4.21 21.92 3.89
CA ALA A 198 3.47 22.51 5.00
C ALA A 198 3.91 21.87 6.31
N VAL A 199 4.19 22.68 7.32
CA VAL A 199 4.65 22.23 8.64
C VAL A 199 3.79 22.84 9.72
N LEU A 200 3.18 22.00 10.55
CA LEU A 200 2.50 22.37 11.78
C LEU A 200 3.48 22.32 12.95
N VAL A 201 3.47 23.36 13.78
CA VAL A 201 4.32 23.46 14.97
C VAL A 201 3.53 23.85 16.22
N SER A 202 4.08 23.57 17.39
CA SER A 202 3.43 23.84 18.68
C SER A 202 3.24 25.33 19.00
N GLY A 203 4.01 26.22 18.35
CA GLY A 203 3.91 27.66 18.53
C GLY A 203 2.81 28.29 17.67
N VAL A 204 1.83 28.95 18.28
CA VAL A 204 0.61 29.41 17.56
C VAL A 204 0.76 30.63 16.64
N ARG A 205 1.79 31.49 16.82
CA ARG A 205 1.95 32.71 15.98
C ARG A 205 2.34 32.39 14.54
N GLU A 206 3.17 31.38 14.37
CA GLU A 206 3.58 30.82 13.08
C GLU A 206 3.27 29.31 13.12
N GLY A 207 2.03 28.98 13.54
CA GLY A 207 1.61 27.61 13.84
C GLY A 207 1.54 26.70 12.62
N LEU A 208 1.26 27.29 11.46
CA LEU A 208 1.44 26.67 10.15
C LEU A 208 2.50 27.45 9.38
N GLN A 209 3.48 26.75 8.80
CA GLN A 209 4.55 27.33 7.99
C GLN A 209 4.59 26.64 6.63
N LEU A 210 4.73 27.43 5.57
CA LEU A 210 4.85 26.94 4.19
C LEU A 210 6.24 27.22 3.66
N PHE A 211 6.86 26.17 3.13
CA PHE A 211 8.17 26.21 2.51
C PHE A 211 8.08 25.84 1.05
N GLU A 212 8.85 26.52 0.20
CA GLU A 212 9.07 26.11 -1.19
C GLU A 212 10.19 25.07 -1.27
N LEU A 213 9.97 24.04 -2.07
CA LEU A 213 10.95 23.02 -2.41
C LEU A 213 11.58 23.30 -3.79
N PRO A 214 12.84 22.90 -4.03
CA PRO A 214 13.75 22.21 -3.10
C PRO A 214 14.47 23.15 -2.12
N GLY A 215 14.36 24.47 -2.29
CA GLY A 215 15.17 25.47 -1.58
C GLY A 215 14.91 25.61 -0.08
N LEU A 216 13.84 25.01 0.44
CA LEU A 216 13.38 25.12 1.83
C LEU A 216 13.18 26.59 2.26
N GLU A 217 12.82 27.46 1.32
CA GLU A 217 12.56 28.86 1.60
C GLU A 217 11.18 29.01 2.23
N LYS A 218 11.09 29.59 3.42
CA LYS A 218 9.79 29.92 4.04
C LYS A 218 9.11 31.00 3.21
N LYS A 219 8.01 30.67 2.54
CA LYS A 219 7.21 31.62 1.76
C LYS A 219 6.15 32.31 2.59
N ASN A 220 5.49 31.56 3.45
CA ASN A 220 4.38 32.07 4.24
C ASN A 220 4.28 31.38 5.61
N SER A 221 3.55 32.01 6.51
CA SER A 221 3.20 31.42 7.79
C SER A 221 1.85 31.97 8.26
N PHE A 222 1.07 31.11 8.91
CA PHE A 222 -0.25 31.44 9.39
C PHE A 222 -0.31 31.29 10.90
N SER A 223 -0.84 32.31 11.56
CA SER A 223 -1.23 32.20 12.97
C SER A 223 -2.42 31.25 13.10
N LEU A 224 -2.38 30.41 14.12
CA LEU A 224 -3.47 29.52 14.51
C LEU A 224 -3.95 29.95 15.90
N GLU A 225 -5.20 29.66 16.25
CA GLU A 225 -5.71 29.94 17.59
C GLU A 225 -5.19 28.92 18.62
N LYS A 226 -4.95 27.69 18.16
CA LYS A 226 -4.42 26.55 18.91
C LYS A 226 -3.44 25.79 18.05
N ALA A 227 -2.63 24.95 18.69
CA ALA A 227 -1.65 24.13 18.01
C ALA A 227 -2.37 22.97 17.31
N ALA A 228 -2.56 23.09 16.00
CA ALA A 228 -3.22 22.08 15.18
C ALA A 228 -2.32 20.85 14.98
N ARG A 229 -2.94 19.70 14.67
CA ARG A 229 -2.24 18.42 14.48
C ARG A 229 -2.51 17.77 13.14
N MET A 230 -3.59 18.17 12.49
CA MET A 230 -4.03 17.63 11.22
C MET A 230 -3.90 18.68 10.14
N LEU A 231 -3.36 18.29 9.00
CA LEU A 231 -3.34 19.08 7.78
C LEU A 231 -3.62 18.17 6.58
N ALA A 232 -4.18 18.74 5.52
CA ALA A 232 -4.39 18.09 4.23
C ALA A 232 -4.33 19.15 3.11
N PHE A 233 -3.53 18.92 2.07
CA PHE A 233 -3.57 19.75 0.85
C PHE A 233 -4.74 19.36 -0.04
N SER A 234 -5.39 20.34 -0.68
CA SER A 234 -6.29 20.03 -1.80
C SER A 234 -5.52 19.35 -2.94
N GLU A 235 -6.22 18.57 -3.76
CA GLU A 235 -5.65 17.83 -4.91
C GLU A 235 -4.81 18.73 -5.84
N ASP A 236 -5.25 19.97 -6.05
CA ASP A 236 -4.57 20.97 -6.89
C ASP A 236 -3.48 21.76 -6.15
N GLY A 237 -3.32 21.54 -4.84
CA GLY A 237 -2.38 22.24 -3.98
C GLY A 237 -2.68 23.72 -3.76
N SER A 238 -3.90 24.18 -4.07
CA SER A 238 -4.33 25.58 -3.92
C SER A 238 -4.86 25.90 -2.51
N PHE A 239 -5.33 24.90 -1.77
CA PHE A 239 -5.91 25.03 -0.44
C PHE A 239 -5.21 24.12 0.56
N LEU A 240 -5.29 24.51 1.83
CA LEU A 240 -4.87 23.68 2.95
C LEU A 240 -5.97 23.62 4.01
N ALA A 241 -6.35 22.41 4.37
CA ALA A 241 -7.23 22.14 5.49
C ALA A 241 -6.39 21.94 6.75
N VAL A 242 -6.81 22.50 7.89
CA VAL A 242 -6.10 22.42 9.17
C VAL A 242 -7.10 22.17 10.29
N ALA A 243 -6.87 21.11 11.09
CA ALA A 243 -7.71 20.78 12.24
C ALA A 243 -6.89 20.51 13.51
N ASP A 244 -7.55 20.77 14.64
CA ASP A 244 -7.06 20.52 15.99
C ASP A 244 -7.90 19.41 16.64
N GLU A 245 -7.26 18.58 17.47
CA GLU A 245 -7.91 17.45 18.16
C GLU A 245 -8.80 17.93 19.34
N HIS A 246 -8.76 19.22 19.65
CA HIS A 246 -9.51 19.82 20.76
C HIS A 246 -10.54 20.86 20.32
N ARG A 247 -10.78 21.01 19.01
CA ARG A 247 -11.77 21.96 18.48
C ARG A 247 -12.68 21.34 17.46
N GLU A 248 -13.94 21.72 17.53
CA GLU A 248 -15.01 21.30 16.62
C GLU A 248 -15.05 22.23 15.40
N GLU A 249 -13.88 22.59 14.87
CA GLU A 249 -13.77 23.43 13.67
C GLU A 249 -12.66 22.92 12.75
N LEU A 250 -12.90 23.06 11.45
CA LEU A 250 -11.91 22.87 10.41
C LEU A 250 -11.60 24.21 9.75
N LEU A 251 -10.32 24.54 9.62
CA LEU A 251 -9.87 25.75 8.94
C LEU A 251 -9.47 25.43 7.51
N ILE A 252 -10.09 26.06 6.52
CA ILE A 252 -9.66 26.03 5.12
C ILE A 252 -8.91 27.33 4.81
N ILE A 253 -7.70 27.19 4.26
CA ILE A 253 -6.82 28.30 3.91
C ILE A 253 -6.61 28.31 2.40
N ASP A 254 -7.00 29.39 1.75
CA ASP A 254 -6.61 29.68 0.37
C ASP A 254 -5.15 30.14 0.35
N LEU A 255 -4.28 29.37 -0.32
CA LEU A 255 -2.85 29.64 -0.31
C LEU A 255 -2.44 30.83 -1.18
N SER A 256 -3.28 31.23 -2.14
CA SER A 256 -3.04 32.37 -3.02
C SER A 256 -3.37 33.70 -2.33
N SER A 257 -4.51 33.75 -1.63
CA SER A 257 -5.00 34.96 -0.97
C SER A 257 -4.65 35.03 0.51
N GLY A 258 -4.31 33.89 1.13
CA GLY A 258 -4.15 33.75 2.57
C GLY A 258 -5.46 33.85 3.35
N LYS A 259 -6.61 33.88 2.66
CA LYS A 259 -7.93 33.93 3.29
C LYS A 259 -8.17 32.63 4.06
N LYS A 260 -8.72 32.78 5.26
CA LYS A 260 -9.07 31.67 6.15
C LYS A 260 -10.59 31.61 6.31
N GLU A 261 -11.15 30.44 6.13
CA GLU A 261 -12.57 30.16 6.31
C GLU A 261 -12.74 28.97 7.26
N LYS A 262 -13.78 29.01 8.08
CA LYS A 262 -14.04 27.98 9.08
C LYS A 262 -15.24 27.15 8.68
N ILE A 263 -15.15 25.85 8.88
CA ILE A 263 -16.28 24.92 8.85
C ILE A 263 -16.49 24.45 10.29
N GLU A 264 -17.66 24.72 10.85
CA GLU A 264 -18.08 24.18 12.15
C GLU A 264 -18.36 22.68 11.99
N LEU A 265 -17.85 21.87 12.91
CA LEU A 265 -17.95 20.42 12.89
C LEU A 265 -18.87 19.92 14.00
N PRO A 266 -19.51 18.76 13.84
CA PRO A 266 -20.34 18.17 14.89
C PRO A 266 -19.54 17.62 16.08
N ALA A 267 -18.25 17.32 15.89
CA ALA A 267 -17.31 16.87 16.91
C ALA A 267 -15.86 17.11 16.43
N THR A 268 -14.90 17.01 17.36
CA THR A 268 -13.45 17.12 17.06
C THR A 268 -12.99 16.01 16.13
N LEU A 269 -12.09 16.33 15.19
CA LEU A 269 -11.52 15.34 14.29
C LEU A 269 -10.39 14.54 14.96
N LEU A 270 -10.27 13.29 14.55
CA LEU A 270 -9.18 12.36 14.85
C LEU A 270 -8.28 12.13 13.64
N ALA A 271 -8.82 12.27 12.43
CA ALA A 271 -8.07 12.16 11.19
C ALA A 271 -8.68 13.06 10.10
N LEU A 272 -7.84 13.42 9.14
CA LEU A 272 -8.14 14.29 8.02
C LEU A 272 -7.37 13.81 6.80
N GLU A 273 -8.04 13.69 5.65
CA GLU A 273 -7.43 13.24 4.40
C GLU A 273 -8.15 13.84 3.20
N THR A 274 -7.44 14.09 2.12
CA THR A 274 -8.01 14.54 0.84
C THR A 274 -8.64 13.36 0.13
N GLY A 275 -9.90 13.50 -0.31
CA GLY A 275 -10.63 12.42 -0.98
C GLY A 275 -10.17 12.20 -2.42
N ASP A 276 -10.69 11.13 -3.03
CA ASP A 276 -10.38 10.75 -4.42
C ASP A 276 -11.07 11.67 -5.43
N GLN A 277 -12.16 12.34 -5.04
CA GLN A 277 -12.88 13.26 -5.91
C GLN A 277 -12.28 14.67 -5.82
N ALA A 278 -12.32 15.38 -6.95
CA ALA A 278 -11.89 16.77 -6.98
C ALA A 278 -12.64 17.59 -5.93
N ASN A 279 -11.88 18.40 -5.18
CA ASN A 279 -12.40 19.29 -4.13
C ASN A 279 -13.03 18.57 -2.91
N GLU A 280 -12.79 17.26 -2.76
CA GLU A 280 -13.26 16.45 -1.64
C GLU A 280 -12.25 16.40 -0.49
N LEU A 281 -12.78 16.41 0.73
CA LEU A 281 -12.02 16.21 1.95
C LEU A 281 -12.80 15.29 2.89
N LEU A 282 -12.12 14.33 3.50
CA LEU A 282 -12.70 13.39 4.46
C LEU A 282 -12.17 13.72 5.86
N GLY A 283 -13.10 13.86 6.80
CA GLY A 283 -12.79 14.06 8.21
C GLY A 283 -13.39 12.94 9.06
N ARG A 284 -12.61 12.36 9.96
CA ARG A 284 -13.08 11.33 10.89
C ARG A 284 -13.18 11.91 12.29
N ASN A 285 -14.30 11.71 12.98
CA ASN A 285 -14.41 11.93 14.43
C ASN A 285 -14.68 10.58 15.13
N GLU A 286 -14.95 10.61 16.45
CA GLU A 286 -15.23 9.39 17.24
C GLU A 286 -16.52 8.65 16.84
N LEU A 287 -17.45 9.32 16.15
CA LEU A 287 -18.81 8.84 15.90
C LEU A 287 -19.07 8.51 14.41
N GLU A 288 -18.44 9.25 13.49
CA GLU A 288 -18.81 9.24 12.07
C GLU A 288 -17.65 9.69 11.17
N VAL A 289 -17.82 9.51 9.86
CA VAL A 289 -17.00 10.17 8.83
C VAL A 289 -17.83 11.28 8.22
N LEU A 290 -17.14 12.38 7.96
CA LEU A 290 -17.67 13.59 7.38
C LEU A 290 -17.11 13.73 5.97
N LYS A 291 -18.00 13.93 4.99
CA LYS A 291 -17.58 14.41 3.67
C LYS A 291 -17.64 15.93 3.67
N LEU A 292 -16.52 16.56 3.41
CA LEU A 292 -16.34 18.00 3.37
C LEU A 292 -15.83 18.40 1.99
N GLN A 293 -15.83 19.70 1.71
CA GLN A 293 -15.23 20.26 0.50
C GLN A 293 -14.39 21.49 0.81
N PHE A 294 -13.34 21.70 0.01
CA PHE A 294 -12.46 22.87 0.16
C PHE A 294 -13.14 24.16 -0.35
N THR A 295 -13.88 24.08 -1.47
CA THR A 295 -14.45 25.26 -2.14
C THR A 295 -15.88 25.05 -2.67
N PRO A 296 -16.86 25.89 -2.29
CA PRO A 296 -16.82 26.72 -1.08
C PRO A 296 -16.69 25.84 0.17
N PRO A 297 -15.95 26.26 1.22
CA PRO A 297 -15.79 25.46 2.43
C PRO A 297 -17.14 25.03 3.03
N LEU A 298 -17.43 23.72 3.03
CA LEU A 298 -18.71 23.21 3.53
C LEU A 298 -18.61 21.75 4.02
N LEU A 299 -19.36 21.43 5.06
CA LEU A 299 -19.69 20.05 5.44
C LEU A 299 -20.83 19.56 4.54
N LEU A 300 -20.55 18.60 3.66
CA LEU A 300 -21.49 18.06 2.68
C LEU A 300 -22.37 16.95 3.25
N GLU A 301 -21.75 16.02 3.99
CA GLU A 301 -22.41 14.81 4.44
C GLU A 301 -21.91 14.38 5.82
N ARG A 302 -22.85 13.89 6.63
CA ARG A 302 -22.65 13.26 7.93
C ARG A 302 -22.93 11.77 7.81
N ASP A 303 -22.31 10.97 8.66
CA ASP A 303 -22.32 9.50 8.53
C ASP A 303 -21.97 9.06 7.11
N ALA A 304 -21.01 9.77 6.49
CA ALA A 304 -20.61 9.53 5.11
C ALA A 304 -20.09 8.10 5.02
N ARG A 305 -20.88 7.25 4.38
CA ARG A 305 -20.53 5.85 4.22
C ARG A 305 -19.40 5.77 3.22
N ILE A 306 -18.34 5.08 3.60
CA ILE A 306 -17.21 4.85 2.71
C ILE A 306 -17.60 3.65 1.84
N GLU A 307 -17.57 3.81 0.53
CA GLU A 307 -17.74 2.67 -0.37
C GLU A 307 -16.43 1.89 -0.39
N LEU A 308 -16.41 0.71 0.22
CA LEU A 308 -15.31 -0.24 0.06
C LEU A 308 -15.70 -1.29 -0.97
N ALA A 309 -14.82 -1.48 -1.95
CA ALA A 309 -14.97 -2.53 -2.93
C ALA A 309 -14.13 -3.75 -2.51
N PHE A 310 -14.78 -4.91 -2.43
CA PHE A 310 -14.16 -6.22 -2.23
C PHE A 310 -14.44 -7.08 -3.45
N GLY A 311 -13.55 -7.02 -4.45
CA GLY A 311 -13.81 -7.61 -5.77
C GLY A 311 -15.06 -6.99 -6.43
N ASP A 312 -16.02 -7.82 -6.84
CA ASP A 312 -17.28 -7.38 -7.46
C ASP A 312 -18.32 -6.85 -6.44
N GLN A 313 -18.05 -6.95 -5.14
CA GLN A 313 -18.97 -6.52 -4.10
C GLN A 313 -18.63 -5.09 -3.63
N LYS A 314 -19.55 -4.17 -3.89
CA LYS A 314 -19.57 -2.85 -3.26
C LYS A 314 -20.29 -2.96 -1.93
N MET A 315 -19.60 -2.65 -0.84
CA MET A 315 -20.25 -2.43 0.46
C MET A 315 -20.07 -0.99 0.87
N MET A 316 -21.19 -0.33 1.15
CA MET A 316 -21.18 0.91 1.90
C MET A 316 -20.88 0.51 3.34
N VAL A 317 -19.66 0.75 3.79
CA VAL A 317 -19.25 0.42 5.16
C VAL A 317 -19.54 1.57 6.08
N ASP A 318 -19.96 1.23 7.29
CA ASP A 318 -19.95 2.19 8.36
C ASP A 318 -18.49 2.54 8.68
N PRO A 319 -18.18 3.83 8.91
CA PRO A 319 -16.84 4.31 9.28
C PRO A 319 -16.11 3.58 10.43
N ASP A 320 -16.86 2.83 11.24
CA ASP A 320 -16.40 2.11 12.42
C ASP A 320 -15.97 0.67 12.09
N GLU A 321 -16.27 0.18 10.89
CA GLU A 321 -16.17 -1.23 10.50
C GLU A 321 -15.19 -1.44 9.32
N VAL A 322 -13.92 -1.72 9.67
CA VAL A 322 -13.07 -2.81 9.09
C VAL A 322 -11.82 -2.44 8.22
N CYS A 323 -10.71 -3.12 8.53
CA CYS A 323 -9.66 -3.60 7.61
C CYS A 323 -9.13 -5.00 8.06
N PHE A 324 -8.79 -5.90 7.13
CA PHE A 324 -8.56 -7.36 7.36
C PHE A 324 -7.08 -7.81 7.41
N ALA A 325 -6.12 -6.93 7.62
CA ALA A 325 -4.69 -7.28 7.53
C ALA A 325 -4.21 -8.34 8.57
N HIS A 326 -4.97 -8.59 9.64
CA HIS A 326 -4.61 -9.56 10.69
C HIS A 326 -5.79 -10.02 11.57
N GLY A 327 -7.03 -9.89 11.12
CA GLY A 327 -8.21 -10.35 11.88
C GLY A 327 -8.47 -9.61 13.21
N ILE A 328 -7.97 -8.37 13.35
CA ILE A 328 -8.23 -7.49 14.52
C ILE A 328 -8.81 -6.16 13.99
N PRO A 329 -9.96 -5.69 14.50
CA PRO A 329 -10.61 -4.48 13.99
C PRO A 329 -9.77 -3.23 14.28
N HIS A 330 -9.49 -2.46 13.23
CA HIS A 330 -8.90 -1.12 13.31
C HIS A 330 -9.62 -0.19 12.30
N PRO A 331 -9.68 1.14 12.58
CA PRO A 331 -10.29 2.11 11.66
C PRO A 331 -9.52 2.20 10.33
N LEU A 332 -10.25 2.47 9.24
CA LEU A 332 -9.71 2.78 7.90
C LEU A 332 -8.67 3.91 7.94
N PHE A 333 -8.92 4.93 8.78
CA PHE A 333 -7.94 5.97 9.06
C PHE A 333 -7.03 5.49 10.18
N THR A 334 -5.83 5.02 9.85
CA THR A 334 -4.78 4.94 10.87
C THR A 334 -4.03 6.27 10.86
N PRO A 335 -4.28 7.22 11.79
CA PRO A 335 -3.40 8.36 11.94
C PRO A 335 -2.13 7.90 12.67
N LYS A 336 -1.27 7.18 11.95
CA LYS A 336 0.14 7.46 12.12
C LYS A 336 0.41 8.48 11.06
N ALA A 337 0.46 9.75 11.43
CA ALA A 337 0.98 10.80 10.56
C ALA A 337 2.25 10.23 9.92
N VAL A 338 2.18 9.80 8.66
CA VAL A 338 3.27 9.04 8.00
C VAL A 338 4.54 9.88 8.07
N ALA A 339 4.36 11.19 8.03
CA ALA A 339 5.34 12.24 8.30
C ALA A 339 6.08 12.13 9.63
N MET A 340 5.37 11.77 10.70
CA MET A 340 5.93 11.64 12.05
C MET A 340 6.39 10.20 12.36
N SER A 341 6.34 9.30 11.37
CA SER A 341 6.90 7.95 11.50
C SER A 341 8.43 7.95 11.37
N PRO A 342 9.13 6.88 11.82
CA PRO A 342 10.56 6.72 11.57
C PRO A 342 10.92 6.62 10.08
N GLU A 343 9.97 6.21 9.24
CA GLU A 343 10.18 6.10 7.78
C GLU A 343 10.14 7.48 7.11
N GLY A 344 9.34 8.42 7.64
CA GLY A 344 9.14 9.76 7.08
C GLY A 344 8.26 9.78 5.82
N LEU A 345 8.07 10.97 5.23
CA LEU A 345 7.35 11.12 3.96
C LEU A 345 8.28 10.88 2.76
N PRO A 346 7.91 10.03 1.80
CA PRO A 346 8.61 9.96 0.52
C PRO A 346 8.38 11.22 -0.32
N GLY A 347 9.37 11.61 -1.12
CA GLY A 347 9.25 12.70 -2.10
C GLY A 347 10.45 12.81 -3.02
N PHE A 348 10.51 13.88 -3.81
CA PHE A 348 11.60 14.18 -4.73
C PHE A 348 12.19 15.57 -4.44
N LEU A 349 13.52 15.64 -4.35
CA LEU A 349 14.21 16.91 -4.22
C LEU A 349 14.79 17.32 -5.58
N ALA A 350 14.29 18.41 -6.17
CA ALA A 350 14.75 18.80 -7.48
C ALA A 350 16.27 19.09 -7.50
N ILE A 351 16.99 18.59 -8.51
CA ILE A 351 18.41 18.90 -8.70
C ILE A 351 18.48 20.28 -9.37
N PRO A 352 19.26 21.24 -8.82
CA PRO A 352 19.41 22.58 -9.37
C PRO A 352 19.81 22.63 -10.85
#